data_AF-A0A7C5PPT9-F1
#
_entry.id   AF-A0A7C5PPT9-F1
#
_cell.length_a   1.000
_cell.length_b   1.000
_cell.length_c   1.000
_cell.angle_alpha   90.00
_cell.angle_beta   90.00
_cell.angle_gamma   90.00
#
_symmetry.space_group_name_H-M   'P 1'
#
loop_
_entity.id
_entity.type
_entity.pdbx_description
1 polymer ?
#
loop_
_entity_poly.entity_id
_entity_poly.type
_entity_poly.pdbx_seq_one_letter_code
_entity_poly.pdbx_strand_id
1 'polypeptide(L)'
;QLSTQAKQVMKSIIEKLWEATDKKAYIYYSMKMFNLPDFSDKEKFDILVALLEEEEKIVEKLFEDPWEKREIKIVIGEENEDPKFWEFTFFKIPYYYANKVVGFIGLISPTRVRYPYVVELLDIYAQKISSGLRRLFD
;
A
#
# COMPACT_ATOMS: atom_id res chain seq x y z
N GLN A 1 -8.26 12.77 30.10
CA GLN A 1 -9.35 13.53 29.44
C GLN A 1 -8.83 14.38 28.29
N LEU A 2 -7.76 15.19 28.47
CA LEU A 2 -7.09 15.93 27.39
C LEU A 2 -6.60 15.03 26.23
N SER A 3 -6.11 13.81 26.51
CA SER A 3 -5.69 12.86 25.47
C SER A 3 -6.84 12.30 24.62
N THR A 4 -8.06 12.23 25.18
CA THR A 4 -9.23 11.71 24.46
C THR A 4 -9.78 12.76 23.49
N GLN A 5 -9.85 14.02 23.91
CA GLN A 5 -10.26 15.13 23.04
C GLN A 5 -9.24 15.38 21.92
N ALA A 6 -7.95 15.36 22.22
CA ALA A 6 -6.90 15.48 21.19
C ALA A 6 -6.98 14.36 20.14
N LYS A 7 -7.20 13.10 20.57
CA LYS A 7 -7.40 11.96 19.65
C LYS A 7 -8.67 12.12 18.80
N GLN A 8 -9.75 12.68 19.35
CA GLN A 8 -10.99 12.96 18.61
C GLN A 8 -10.83 14.06 17.56
N VAL A 9 -10.12 15.14 17.91
CA VAL A 9 -9.82 16.24 16.99
C VAL A 9 -8.92 15.75 15.85
N MET A 10 -7.88 14.98 16.15
CA MET A 10 -6.99 14.42 15.12
C MET A 10 -7.67 13.38 14.24
N LYS A 11 -8.54 12.53 14.79
CA LYS A 11 -9.39 11.64 14.00
C LYS A 11 -10.26 12.44 13.03
N SER A 12 -10.89 13.53 13.50
CA SER A 12 -11.69 14.41 12.65
C SER A 12 -10.85 15.13 11.59
N ILE A 13 -9.61 15.52 11.89
CA ILE A 13 -8.70 16.13 10.92
C ILE A 13 -8.29 15.10 9.86
N ILE A 14 -7.95 13.87 10.23
CA ILE A 14 -7.59 12.80 9.29
C ILE A 14 -8.80 12.44 8.41
N GLU A 15 -9.97 12.28 9.00
CA GLU A 15 -11.24 12.05 8.28
C GLU A 15 -11.53 13.18 7.30
N LYS A 16 -11.38 14.44 7.74
CA LYS A 16 -11.56 15.60 6.86
C LYS A 16 -10.48 15.72 5.80
N LEU A 17 -9.24 15.33 6.06
CA LEU A 17 -8.18 15.29 5.05
C LEU A 17 -8.46 14.19 4.02
N TRP A 18 -9.01 13.05 4.46
CA TRP A 18 -9.42 11.97 3.58
C TRP A 18 -10.64 12.37 2.73
N GLU A 19 -11.66 12.97 3.34
CA GLU A 19 -12.85 13.51 2.67
C GLU A 19 -12.49 14.67 1.73
N ALA A 20 -11.57 15.55 2.13
CA ALA A 20 -11.14 16.69 1.31
C ALA A 20 -10.22 16.28 0.15
N THR A 21 -9.65 15.07 0.20
CA THR A 21 -8.79 14.57 -0.89
C THR A 21 -9.51 13.62 -1.83
N ASP A 22 -10.73 13.19 -1.49
CA ASP A 22 -11.55 12.18 -2.21
C ASP A 22 -10.79 10.86 -2.53
N LYS A 23 -9.64 10.66 -1.87
CA LYS A 23 -8.66 9.63 -2.22
C LYS A 23 -8.59 8.59 -1.11
N LYS A 24 -8.97 7.36 -1.47
CA LYS A 24 -8.85 6.16 -0.61
C LYS A 24 -7.41 5.62 -0.51
N ALA A 25 -6.50 6.13 -1.34
CA ALA A 25 -5.11 5.73 -1.36
C ALA A 25 -4.23 6.83 -1.94
N TYR A 26 -2.96 6.83 -1.53
CA TYR A 26 -1.91 7.57 -2.21
C TYR A 26 -1.01 6.58 -2.93
N ILE A 27 -0.97 6.67 -4.26
CA ILE A 27 -0.13 5.83 -5.10
C ILE A 27 1.12 6.62 -5.47
N TYR A 28 2.28 5.98 -5.39
CA TYR A 28 3.56 6.55 -5.79
C TYR A 28 4.29 5.59 -6.72
N TYR A 29 4.75 6.11 -7.85
CA TYR A 29 5.64 5.44 -8.78
C TYR A 29 6.71 6.43 -9.27
N SER A 30 7.87 5.91 -9.65
CA SER A 30 8.98 6.73 -10.13
C SER A 30 9.14 6.56 -11.63
N MET A 31 9.17 7.66 -12.40
CA MET A 31 9.49 7.62 -13.83
C MET A 31 10.84 6.95 -14.12
N LYS A 32 11.76 6.90 -13.14
CA LYS A 32 13.04 6.19 -13.29
C LYS A 32 12.88 4.67 -13.42
N MET A 33 11.75 4.11 -13.00
CA MET A 33 11.47 2.69 -13.12
C MET A 33 11.40 2.24 -14.59
N PHE A 34 10.96 3.11 -15.51
CA PHE A 34 10.94 2.82 -16.95
C PHE A 34 12.33 2.59 -17.55
N ASN A 35 13.39 3.03 -16.87
CA ASN A 35 14.77 2.83 -17.31
C ASN A 35 15.40 1.56 -16.72
N LEU A 36 14.67 0.74 -15.96
CA LEU A 36 15.18 -0.53 -15.44
C LEU A 36 15.23 -1.59 -16.55
N PRO A 37 16.19 -2.53 -16.51
CA PRO A 37 16.32 -3.59 -17.52
C PRO A 37 15.05 -4.42 -17.69
N ASP A 38 14.26 -4.57 -16.63
CA ASP A 38 13.01 -5.33 -16.66
C ASP A 38 11.92 -4.67 -17.54
N PHE A 39 12.06 -3.38 -17.87
CA PHE A 39 11.10 -2.63 -18.68
C PHE A 39 11.67 -2.15 -20.02
N SER A 40 12.85 -2.66 -20.44
CA SER A 40 13.31 -2.49 -21.81
C SER A 40 12.53 -3.34 -22.81
N ASP A 41 11.78 -4.33 -22.32
CA ASP A 41 10.84 -5.12 -23.09
C ASP A 41 9.53 -4.35 -23.29
N LYS A 42 9.14 -4.16 -24.55
CA LYS A 42 7.91 -3.45 -24.91
C LYS A 42 6.67 -4.10 -24.29
N GLU A 43 6.61 -5.43 -24.26
CA GLU A 43 5.46 -6.15 -23.70
C GLU A 43 5.30 -5.88 -22.21
N LYS A 44 6.41 -5.90 -21.45
CA LYS A 44 6.40 -5.57 -20.02
C LYS A 44 6.10 -4.09 -19.75
N PHE A 45 6.53 -3.21 -20.65
CA PHE A 45 6.19 -1.79 -20.58
C PHE A 45 4.70 -1.58 -20.79
N ASP A 46 4.11 -2.20 -21.82
CA ASP A 46 2.68 -2.10 -22.12
C ASP A 46 1.83 -2.65 -20.96
N ILE A 47 2.25 -3.76 -20.34
CA ILE A 47 1.61 -4.33 -19.15
C ILE A 47 1.70 -3.39 -17.94
N LEU A 48 2.84 -2.72 -17.73
CA LEU A 48 3.02 -1.74 -16.67
C LEU A 48 2.16 -0.48 -16.89
N VAL A 49 2.05 0.00 -18.12
CA VAL A 49 1.19 1.15 -18.44
C VAL A 49 -0.27 0.79 -18.19
N ALA A 50 -0.71 -0.39 -18.64
CA ALA A 50 -2.06 -0.89 -18.36
C ALA A 50 -2.34 -1.03 -16.86
N LEU A 51 -1.33 -1.39 -16.05
CA LEU A 51 -1.43 -1.40 -14.60
C LEU A 51 -1.66 0.02 -14.05
N LEU A 52 -0.90 1.01 -14.52
CA LEU A 52 -1.03 2.41 -14.07
C LEU A 52 -2.35 3.06 -14.46
N GLU A 53 -3.01 2.59 -15.52
CA GLU A 53 -4.34 3.07 -15.90
C GLU A 53 -5.45 2.54 -14.97
N GLU A 54 -5.17 1.48 -14.21
CA GLU A 54 -6.15 0.77 -13.37
C GLU A 54 -5.95 1.10 -11.86
N GLU A 55 -5.54 2.33 -11.53
CA GLU A 55 -5.28 2.77 -10.15
C GLU A 55 -6.44 2.45 -9.19
N GLU A 56 -7.68 2.67 -9.62
CA GLU A 56 -8.87 2.41 -8.80
C GLU A 56 -9.01 0.92 -8.48
N LYS A 57 -8.82 0.02 -9.46
CA LYS A 57 -8.90 -1.43 -9.25
C LYS A 57 -7.76 -1.95 -8.38
N ILE A 58 -6.56 -1.37 -8.52
CA ILE A 58 -5.43 -1.67 -7.64
C ILE A 58 -5.78 -1.34 -6.20
N VAL A 59 -6.37 -0.17 -5.98
CA VAL A 59 -6.82 0.28 -4.65
C VAL A 59 -7.89 -0.69 -4.15
N GLU A 60 -8.95 -0.95 -4.92
CA GLU A 60 -9.98 -1.91 -4.53
C GLU A 60 -9.40 -3.25 -4.09
N LYS A 61 -8.53 -3.87 -4.89
CA LYS A 61 -7.87 -5.14 -4.53
C LYS A 61 -7.02 -5.07 -3.28
N LEU A 62 -6.27 -3.99 -3.10
CA LEU A 62 -5.47 -3.79 -1.89
C LEU A 62 -6.34 -3.51 -0.67
N PHE A 63 -7.57 -3.01 -0.82
CA PHE A 63 -8.45 -2.63 0.29
C PHE A 63 -9.71 -3.51 0.46
N GLU A 64 -9.88 -4.55 -0.36
CA GLU A 64 -11.00 -5.51 -0.28
C GLU A 64 -11.08 -6.24 1.07
N ASP A 65 -9.94 -6.55 1.69
CA ASP A 65 -9.95 -7.21 3.00
C ASP A 65 -10.29 -6.25 4.14
N PRO A 66 -11.06 -6.71 5.15
CA PRO A 66 -11.35 -5.94 6.35
C PRO A 66 -10.06 -5.54 7.08
N TRP A 67 -10.06 -4.31 7.59
CA TRP A 67 -8.90 -3.65 8.18
C TRP A 67 -8.38 -4.33 9.46
N GLU A 68 -9.12 -5.31 10.00
CA GLU A 68 -8.78 -5.98 11.25
C GLU A 68 -7.72 -7.09 11.10
N LYS A 69 -7.39 -7.50 9.87
CA LYS A 69 -6.35 -8.51 9.63
C LYS A 69 -4.98 -7.92 9.99
N ARG A 70 -4.32 -8.51 10.99
CA ARG A 70 -2.99 -8.10 11.47
C ARG A 70 -1.83 -8.70 10.66
N GLU A 71 -2.12 -9.35 9.55
CA GLU A 71 -1.17 -10.16 8.82
C GLU A 71 -0.71 -9.46 7.54
N ILE A 72 0.51 -9.76 7.13
CA ILE A 72 1.04 -9.37 5.82
C ILE A 72 0.31 -10.23 4.78
N LYS A 73 -0.29 -9.60 3.77
CA LYS A 73 -0.88 -10.30 2.64
C LYS A 73 0.05 -10.15 1.43
N ILE A 74 0.29 -11.27 0.75
CA ILE A 74 1.05 -11.33 -0.49
C ILE A 74 0.16 -12.09 -1.49
N VAL A 75 -0.02 -11.53 -2.69
CA VAL A 75 -0.71 -12.17 -3.80
C VAL A 75 0.26 -12.23 -4.97
N ILE A 76 0.59 -13.43 -5.43
CA ILE A 76 1.67 -13.69 -6.38
C ILE A 76 1.07 -14.15 -7.71
N GLY A 77 1.19 -13.31 -8.74
CA GLY A 77 0.88 -13.65 -10.12
C GLY A 77 -0.48 -14.31 -10.29
N GLU A 78 -0.49 -15.58 -10.66
CA GLU A 78 -1.71 -16.39 -10.91
C GLU A 78 -2.61 -16.59 -9.69
N GLU A 79 -2.15 -16.28 -8.47
CA GLU A 79 -3.04 -16.18 -7.29
C GLU A 79 -4.08 -15.05 -7.43
N ASN A 80 -3.85 -14.14 -8.37
CA ASN A 80 -4.76 -13.07 -8.70
C ASN A 80 -5.84 -13.56 -9.69
N GLU A 81 -7.11 -13.31 -9.39
CA GLU A 81 -8.23 -13.76 -10.23
C GLU A 81 -8.27 -13.06 -11.61
N ASP A 82 -7.65 -11.89 -11.76
CA ASP A 82 -7.62 -11.16 -13.02
C ASP A 82 -6.26 -11.37 -13.72
N PRO A 83 -6.24 -12.01 -14.91
CA PRO A 83 -5.02 -12.31 -15.66
C PRO A 83 -4.13 -11.12 -15.96
N LYS A 84 -4.69 -9.89 -16.00
CA LYS A 84 -3.91 -8.67 -16.19
C LYS A 84 -2.83 -8.47 -15.12
N PHE A 85 -2.98 -9.09 -13.95
CA PHE A 85 -2.06 -8.94 -12.83
C PHE A 85 -1.11 -10.12 -12.63
N TRP A 86 -1.13 -11.14 -13.50
CA TRP A 86 -0.32 -12.36 -13.33
C TRP A 86 1.19 -12.14 -13.42
N GLU A 87 1.62 -11.04 -14.04
CA GLU A 87 3.04 -10.65 -14.10
C GLU A 87 3.50 -9.91 -12.83
N PHE A 88 2.61 -9.67 -11.87
CA PHE A 88 2.88 -8.88 -10.68
C PHE A 88 2.66 -9.63 -9.37
N THR A 89 3.36 -9.18 -8.34
CA THR A 89 3.10 -9.51 -6.94
C THR A 89 2.60 -8.27 -6.21
N PHE A 90 1.54 -8.46 -5.43
CA PHE A 90 0.94 -7.44 -4.58
C PHE A 90 1.30 -7.75 -3.13
N PHE A 91 1.98 -6.81 -2.48
CA PHE A 91 2.25 -6.84 -1.04
C PHE A 91 1.33 -5.86 -0.34
N LYS A 92 0.78 -6.27 0.80
CA LYS A 92 -0.02 -5.42 1.69
C LYS A 92 0.42 -5.67 3.13
N ILE A 93 0.89 -4.64 3.81
CA ILE A 93 1.29 -4.69 5.22
C ILE A 93 0.52 -3.67 6.05
N PRO A 94 -0.08 -4.06 7.20
CA PRO A 94 -0.73 -3.10 8.09
C PRO A 94 0.27 -2.21 8.84
N TYR A 95 -0.12 -0.97 9.10
CA TYR A 95 0.51 -0.12 10.11
C TYR A 95 -0.49 0.23 11.23
N TYR A 96 0.05 0.53 12.41
CA TYR A 96 -0.72 0.53 13.65
C TYR A 96 -0.63 1.84 14.41
N TYR A 97 -1.73 2.18 15.08
CA TYR A 97 -1.77 3.20 16.12
C TYR A 97 -2.67 2.74 17.26
N ALA A 98 -2.22 2.91 18.50
CA ALA A 98 -2.92 2.43 19.69
C ALA A 98 -3.38 0.94 19.60
N ASN A 99 -2.51 0.06 19.09
CA ASN A 99 -2.77 -1.37 18.84
C ASN A 99 -3.94 -1.68 17.88
N LYS A 100 -4.38 -0.70 17.10
CA LYS A 100 -5.37 -0.87 16.03
C LYS A 100 -4.70 -0.67 14.67
N VAL A 101 -5.10 -1.46 13.69
CA VAL A 101 -4.75 -1.20 12.30
C VAL A 101 -5.44 0.09 11.89
N VAL A 102 -4.66 1.05 11.41
CA VAL A 102 -5.17 2.35 10.96
C VAL A 102 -4.87 2.61 9.48
N GLY A 103 -4.25 1.63 8.80
CA GLY A 103 -4.05 1.61 7.36
C GLY A 103 -3.04 0.57 6.92
N PHE A 104 -2.78 0.56 5.62
CA PHE A 104 -1.89 -0.38 4.96
C PHE A 104 -0.89 0.33 4.05
N ILE A 105 0.29 -0.27 3.91
CA ILE A 105 1.22 0.03 2.82
C ILE A 105 1.05 -1.06 1.77
N GLY A 106 0.75 -0.65 0.54
CA GLY A 106 0.74 -1.51 -0.64
C GLY A 106 2.03 -1.37 -1.43
N LEU A 107 2.54 -2.47 -1.99
CA LEU A 107 3.61 -2.45 -2.98
C LEU A 107 3.26 -3.42 -4.12
N ILE A 108 3.49 -2.98 -5.35
CA ILE A 108 3.39 -3.82 -6.54
C ILE A 108 4.78 -3.99 -7.12
N SER A 109 5.17 -5.21 -7.42
CA SER A 109 6.42 -5.54 -8.09
C SER A 109 6.19 -6.57 -9.18
N PRO A 110 7.13 -6.77 -10.13
CA PRO A 110 7.15 -7.98 -10.94
C PRO A 110 7.15 -9.24 -10.06
N THR A 111 6.65 -10.35 -10.59
CA THR A 111 6.57 -11.63 -9.87
C THR A 111 7.93 -12.15 -9.39
N ARG A 112 9.02 -11.86 -10.11
CA ARG A 112 10.38 -12.29 -9.72
C ARG A 112 11.06 -11.23 -8.86
N VAL A 113 10.89 -11.31 -7.55
CA VAL A 113 11.54 -10.42 -6.58
C VAL A 113 12.19 -11.19 -5.43
N ARG A 114 13.11 -10.55 -4.71
CA ARG A 114 13.65 -11.08 -3.45
C ARG A 114 12.63 -10.89 -2.33
N TYR A 115 11.66 -11.80 -2.21
CA TYR A 115 10.55 -11.72 -1.25
C TYR A 115 10.98 -11.39 0.19
N PRO A 116 11.98 -12.07 0.81
CA PRO A 116 12.36 -11.77 2.18
C PRO A 116 12.80 -10.31 2.37
N TYR A 117 13.53 -9.78 1.39
CA TYR A 117 14.01 -8.40 1.41
C TYR A 117 12.86 -7.40 1.29
N VAL A 118 11.89 -7.66 0.40
CA VAL A 118 10.73 -6.79 0.22
C VAL A 118 9.87 -6.77 1.48
N VAL A 119 9.61 -7.93 2.06
CA VAL A 119 8.82 -8.06 3.29
C VAL A 119 9.49 -7.32 4.45
N GLU A 120 10.80 -7.52 4.65
CA GLU A 120 11.57 -6.81 5.69
C GLU A 120 11.54 -5.28 5.47
N LEU A 121 11.73 -4.83 4.23
CA LEU A 121 11.68 -3.42 3.89
C LEU A 121 10.31 -2.81 4.22
N LEU A 122 9.24 -3.47 3.81
CA LEU A 122 7.87 -3.03 4.07
C LEU A 122 7.54 -3.01 5.57
N ASP A 123 8.03 -3.98 6.33
CA ASP A 123 7.89 -4.01 7.78
C ASP A 123 8.59 -2.83 8.45
N ILE A 124 9.82 -2.52 8.06
CA ILE A 124 10.54 -1.32 8.54
C ILE A 124 9.74 -0.04 8.27
N TYR A 125 9.15 0.11 7.09
CA TYR A 125 8.34 1.28 6.77
C TYR A 125 7.04 1.33 7.57
N ALA A 126 6.33 0.20 7.70
CA ALA A 126 5.12 0.11 8.52
C ALA A 126 5.39 0.47 9.99
N GLN A 127 6.51 0.01 10.54
CA GLN A 127 6.95 0.36 11.89
C GLN A 127 7.32 1.85 12.02
N LYS A 128 7.98 2.43 11.00
CA LYS A 128 8.30 3.87 10.98
C LYS A 128 7.05 4.73 10.95
N ILE A 129 6.06 4.39 10.12
CA ILE A 129 4.76 5.08 10.10
C ILE A 129 4.08 4.94 11.45
N SER A 130 3.98 3.72 11.98
CA SER A 130 3.36 3.46 13.29
C SER A 130 4.01 4.27 14.42
N SER A 131 5.34 4.34 14.42
CA SER A 131 6.12 5.14 15.38
C SER A 131 5.93 6.64 15.18
N GLY A 132 5.85 7.10 13.93
CA GLY A 132 5.55 8.49 13.59
C GLY A 132 4.17 8.91 14.09
N LEU A 133 3.13 8.10 13.83
CA LEU A 133 1.78 8.31 14.34
C LEU A 133 1.76 8.36 15.87
N ARG A 134 2.49 7.45 16.53
CA ARG A 134 2.63 7.46 17.99
C ARG A 134 3.21 8.78 18.48
N ARG A 135 4.32 9.24 17.90
CA ARG A 135 4.97 10.51 18.28
C ARG A 135 4.10 11.75 18.03
N LEU A 136 3.20 11.70 17.05
CA LEU A 136 2.32 12.81 16.71
C LEU A 136 1.06 12.86 17.57
N PHE A 137 0.60 11.71 18.09
CA PHE A 137 -0.73 11.57 18.70
C PHE A 137 -0.77 11.06 20.15
N ASP A 138 0.35 10.59 20.68
CA ASP A 138 0.54 10.34 22.11
C ASP A 138 1.33 11.50 22.77
#